data_AF-Q8YPG4-F1
#
_entry.id   AF-Q8YPG4-F1
#
_cell.length_a   1.000
_cell.length_b   1.000
_cell.length_c   1.000
_cell.angle_alpha   90.00
_cell.angle_beta   90.00
_cell.angle_gamma   90.00
#
_symmetry.space_group_name_H-M   'P 1'
#
loop_
_entity.id
_entity.type
_entity.pdbx_description
1 polymer ?
#
loop_
_entity_poly.entity_id
_entity_poly.type
_entity_poly.pdbx_seq_one_letter_code
_entity_poly.pdbx_strand_id
1 'polypeptide(L)'
;MLEDTGVDRLYKEFKDLVVYLEKDNEISLKNTVDENFRKALLLAAASYFESRITDDIVRFVDETSNKNKVLLSFVQNKAISRQYHTYFNWKETNANTFFGLFGEVFSNFLKKEVKDNDQLNSSIKAFLEIGRERNRLVHQDFGTFSLEKTSDEIYELYKKALMFVDSFPEKLRQCL
;
A
#
# COMPACT_ATOMS: atom_id res chain seq x y z
N MET A 1 -12.28 14.67 -9.91
CA MET A 1 -12.27 13.20 -9.81
C MET A 1 -10.80 12.78 -9.78
N LEU A 2 -10.37 12.03 -8.77
CA LEU A 2 -9.07 11.38 -8.83
C LEU A 2 -9.09 10.41 -10.03
N GLU A 3 -8.04 10.41 -10.84
CA GLU A 3 -7.91 9.44 -11.94
C GLU A 3 -7.89 8.02 -11.37
N ASP A 4 -8.55 7.09 -12.08
CA ASP A 4 -8.51 5.67 -11.71
C ASP A 4 -7.06 5.18 -11.72
N THR A 5 -6.63 4.58 -10.61
CA THR A 5 -5.31 3.97 -10.51
C THR A 5 -5.25 2.68 -11.31
N GLY A 6 -4.04 2.13 -11.47
CA GLY A 6 -3.89 0.78 -12.03
C GLY A 6 -4.65 -0.29 -11.22
N VAL A 7 -4.79 -0.10 -9.91
CA VAL A 7 -5.54 -1.02 -9.02
C VAL A 7 -7.04 -0.95 -9.30
N ASP A 8 -7.58 0.26 -9.46
CA ASP A 8 -9.00 0.48 -9.75
C ASP A 8 -9.39 -0.10 -11.12
N ARG A 9 -8.55 0.12 -12.14
CA ARG A 9 -8.76 -0.45 -13.48
C ARG A 9 -8.74 -1.97 -13.44
N LEU A 10 -7.72 -2.55 -12.81
CA LEU A 10 -7.56 -4.00 -12.68
C LEU A 10 -8.77 -4.64 -11.98
N TYR A 11 -9.29 -4.00 -10.92
CA TYR A 11 -10.52 -4.42 -10.25
C TYR A 11 -11.75 -4.38 -11.15
N LYS A 12 -11.97 -3.27 -11.87
CA LYS A 12 -13.13 -3.13 -12.78
C LYS A 12 -13.09 -4.17 -13.91
N GLU A 13 -11.96 -4.27 -14.61
CA GLU A 13 -11.78 -5.21 -15.73
C GLU A 13 -12.04 -6.66 -15.32
N PHE A 14 -11.61 -7.04 -14.12
CA PHE A 14 -11.86 -8.37 -13.61
C PHE A 14 -13.30 -8.62 -13.21
N LYS A 15 -13.97 -7.64 -12.58
CA LYS A 15 -15.40 -7.79 -12.25
C LYS A 15 -16.21 -8.00 -13.53
N ASP A 16 -15.86 -7.29 -14.60
CA ASP A 16 -16.48 -7.48 -15.92
C ASP A 16 -16.22 -8.89 -16.48
N LEU A 17 -14.98 -9.41 -16.35
CA LEU A 17 -14.63 -10.76 -16.77
C LEU A 17 -15.38 -11.85 -15.99
N VAL A 18 -15.52 -11.69 -14.67
CA VAL A 18 -16.29 -12.63 -13.84
C VAL A 18 -17.75 -12.65 -14.26
N VAL A 19 -18.35 -11.48 -14.49
CA VAL A 19 -19.73 -11.37 -14.96
C VAL A 19 -19.90 -12.02 -16.34
N TYR A 20 -18.92 -11.88 -17.22
CA TYR A 20 -18.91 -12.55 -18.53
C TYR A 20 -18.90 -14.08 -18.38
N LEU A 21 -17.99 -14.62 -17.58
CA LEU A 21 -17.87 -16.06 -17.36
C LEU A 21 -19.09 -16.68 -16.66
N GLU A 22 -19.73 -15.92 -15.76
CA GLU A 22 -20.99 -16.33 -15.13
C GLU A 22 -22.13 -16.44 -16.14
N LYS A 23 -22.23 -15.49 -17.08
CA LYS A 23 -23.26 -15.51 -18.13
C LYS A 23 -23.12 -16.70 -19.07
N ASP A 24 -21.88 -17.09 -19.36
CA ASP A 24 -21.57 -18.22 -20.25
C ASP A 24 -21.57 -19.59 -19.53
N ASN A 25 -21.93 -19.65 -18.23
CA ASN A 25 -21.92 -20.85 -17.38
C ASN A 25 -20.54 -21.54 -17.22
N GLU A 26 -19.45 -20.80 -17.39
CA GLU A 26 -18.07 -21.30 -17.31
C GLU A 26 -17.54 -21.28 -15.85
N ILE A 27 -18.19 -22.03 -14.96
CA ILE A 27 -17.94 -21.98 -13.50
C ILE A 27 -16.50 -22.37 -13.13
N SER A 28 -15.91 -23.36 -13.81
CA SER A 28 -14.53 -23.78 -13.55
C SER A 28 -13.52 -22.69 -13.90
N LEU A 29 -13.68 -22.07 -15.08
CA LEU A 29 -12.83 -20.97 -15.51
C LEU A 29 -12.99 -19.75 -14.61
N LYS A 30 -14.22 -19.44 -14.18
CA LYS A 30 -14.47 -18.37 -13.20
C LYS A 30 -13.64 -18.58 -11.92
N ASN A 31 -13.63 -19.79 -11.36
CA ASN A 31 -12.88 -20.08 -10.13
C ASN A 31 -11.37 -19.92 -10.33
N THR A 32 -10.82 -20.40 -11.45
CA THR A 32 -9.39 -20.23 -11.77
C THR A 32 -9.03 -18.75 -11.98
N VAL A 33 -9.89 -18.01 -12.66
CA VAL A 33 -9.73 -16.58 -12.90
C VAL A 33 -9.78 -15.80 -11.58
N ASP A 34 -10.73 -16.11 -10.70
CA ASP A 34 -10.84 -15.48 -9.39
C ASP A 34 -9.66 -15.73 -8.47
N GLU A 35 -9.16 -16.96 -8.40
CA GLU A 35 -7.98 -17.26 -7.58
C GLU A 35 -6.74 -16.45 -8.04
N ASN A 36 -6.45 -16.46 -9.34
CA ASN A 36 -5.31 -15.73 -9.88
C ASN A 36 -5.47 -14.22 -9.73
N PHE A 37 -6.69 -13.73 -9.91
CA PHE A 37 -6.97 -12.32 -9.81
C PHE A 37 -6.80 -11.78 -8.40
N ARG A 38 -7.26 -12.51 -7.38
CA ARG A 38 -7.09 -12.10 -5.99
C ARG A 38 -5.61 -11.89 -5.65
N LYS A 39 -4.74 -12.79 -6.14
CA LYS A 39 -3.28 -12.67 -6.02
C LYS A 39 -2.74 -11.45 -6.77
N ALA A 40 -3.17 -11.25 -8.03
CA ALA A 40 -2.74 -10.12 -8.86
C ALA A 40 -3.16 -8.76 -8.28
N LEU A 41 -4.41 -8.64 -7.81
CA LEU A 41 -4.95 -7.42 -7.22
C LEU A 41 -4.20 -7.05 -5.93
N LEU A 42 -3.92 -8.03 -5.07
CA LEU A 42 -3.13 -7.82 -3.86
C LEU A 42 -1.71 -7.32 -4.18
N LEU A 43 -1.05 -7.92 -5.17
CA LEU A 43 0.26 -7.47 -5.63
C LEU A 43 0.22 -6.06 -6.21
N ALA A 44 -0.79 -5.74 -7.01
CA ALA A 44 -0.97 -4.42 -7.59
C ALA A 44 -1.18 -3.36 -6.51
N ALA A 45 -2.04 -3.61 -5.52
CA ALA A 45 -2.28 -2.70 -4.40
C ALA A 45 -1.00 -2.45 -3.57
N ALA A 46 -0.28 -3.52 -3.20
CA ALA A 46 0.95 -3.40 -2.45
C ALA A 46 2.05 -2.66 -3.22
N SER A 47 2.22 -2.97 -4.52
CA SER A 47 3.20 -2.31 -5.38
C SER A 47 2.87 -0.83 -5.59
N TYR A 48 1.60 -0.49 -5.73
CA TYR A 48 1.16 0.90 -5.86
C TYR A 48 1.50 1.71 -4.60
N PHE A 49 1.24 1.15 -3.42
CA PHE A 49 1.58 1.77 -2.14
C PHE A 49 3.09 1.93 -1.94
N GLU A 50 3.88 0.93 -2.31
CA GLU A 50 5.34 1.04 -2.29
C GLU A 50 5.82 2.23 -3.15
N SER A 51 5.33 2.34 -4.39
CA SER A 51 5.66 3.47 -5.27
C SER A 51 5.25 4.80 -4.65
N ARG A 52 4.00 4.92 -4.20
CA ARG A 52 3.47 6.16 -3.62
C ARG A 52 4.28 6.63 -2.42
N ILE A 53 4.50 5.77 -1.43
CA ILE A 53 5.24 6.14 -0.21
C ILE A 53 6.68 6.53 -0.55
N THR A 54 7.36 5.78 -1.42
CA THR A 54 8.75 6.09 -1.79
C THR A 54 8.86 7.39 -2.60
N ASP A 55 7.96 7.61 -3.55
CA ASP A 55 7.88 8.84 -4.35
C ASP A 55 7.57 10.06 -3.49
N ASP A 56 6.66 9.92 -2.51
CA ASP A 56 6.29 10.99 -1.59
C ASP A 56 7.46 11.40 -0.69
N ILE A 57 8.26 10.44 -0.21
CA ILE A 57 9.49 10.72 0.56
C ILE A 57 10.54 11.42 -0.34
N VAL A 58 10.75 10.93 -1.56
CA VAL A 58 11.69 11.53 -2.52
C VAL A 58 11.30 12.99 -2.80
N ARG A 59 10.01 13.24 -3.03
CA ARG A 59 9.48 14.59 -3.28
C ARG A 59 9.67 15.49 -2.07
N PHE A 60 9.33 15.01 -0.87
CA PHE A 60 9.52 15.75 0.37
C PHE A 60 10.99 16.17 0.56
N VAL A 61 11.94 15.26 0.31
CA VAL A 61 13.38 15.56 0.44
C VAL A 61 13.85 16.53 -0.64
N ASP A 62 13.45 16.38 -1.91
CA ASP A 62 13.82 17.33 -2.98
C ASP A 62 13.28 18.74 -2.69
N GLU A 63 12.06 18.86 -2.17
CA GLU A 63 11.44 20.14 -1.78
C GLU A 63 12.16 20.79 -0.59
N THR A 64 12.31 20.07 0.51
CA THR A 64 12.86 20.60 1.78
C THR A 64 14.35 20.88 1.74
N SER A 65 15.08 20.20 0.85
CA SER A 65 16.51 20.43 0.63
C SER A 65 16.82 21.53 -0.39
N ASN A 66 15.79 22.28 -0.84
CA ASN A 66 15.90 23.27 -1.91
C ASN A 66 16.53 22.67 -3.19
N LYS A 67 16.06 21.48 -3.58
CA LYS A 67 16.47 20.73 -4.76
C LYS A 67 17.96 20.36 -4.79
N ASN A 68 18.56 20.14 -3.62
CA ASN A 68 19.95 19.71 -3.53
C ASN A 68 20.12 18.28 -4.06
N LYS A 69 20.65 18.16 -5.29
CA LYS A 69 20.80 16.87 -5.97
C LYS A 69 21.77 15.92 -5.29
N VAL A 70 22.80 16.41 -4.60
CA VAL A 70 23.73 15.56 -3.84
C VAL A 70 23.00 14.89 -2.68
N LEU A 71 22.22 15.65 -1.92
CA LEU A 71 21.44 15.11 -0.80
C LEU A 71 20.35 14.16 -1.31
N LEU A 72 19.62 14.55 -2.36
CA LEU A 72 18.58 13.71 -2.94
C LEU A 72 19.14 12.36 -3.41
N SER A 73 20.25 12.35 -4.16
CA SER A 73 20.88 11.11 -4.61
C SER A 73 21.39 10.26 -3.45
N PHE A 74 21.94 10.88 -2.40
CA PHE A 74 22.35 10.15 -1.20
C PHE A 74 21.15 9.44 -0.54
N VAL A 75 20.04 10.15 -0.35
CA VAL A 75 18.79 9.58 0.21
C VAL A 75 18.21 8.50 -0.70
N GLN A 76 18.14 8.72 -2.01
CA GLN A 76 17.66 7.70 -2.95
C GLN A 76 18.46 6.41 -2.86
N ASN A 77 19.79 6.51 -2.79
CA ASN A 77 20.67 5.35 -2.74
C ASN A 77 20.66 4.64 -1.38
N LYS A 78 20.50 5.37 -0.27
CA LYS A 78 20.61 4.81 1.09
C LYS A 78 19.29 4.50 1.76
N ALA A 79 18.27 5.32 1.54
CA ALA A 79 17.00 5.23 2.24
C ALA A 79 15.87 4.73 1.35
N ILE A 80 15.92 4.89 0.02
CA ILE A 80 14.80 4.51 -0.88
C ILE A 80 15.06 3.17 -1.59
N SER A 81 16.14 3.08 -2.36
CA SER A 81 16.43 1.94 -3.23
C SER A 81 16.51 0.62 -2.45
N ARG A 82 15.57 -0.29 -2.73
CA ARG A 82 15.44 -1.61 -2.09
C ARG A 82 15.22 -1.57 -0.58
N GLN A 83 14.87 -0.42 -0.01
CA GLN A 83 14.70 -0.26 1.44
C GLN A 83 13.25 -0.31 1.91
N TYR A 84 12.25 -0.23 1.03
CA TYR A 84 10.84 -0.17 1.44
C TYR A 84 10.42 -1.28 2.42
N HIS A 85 10.92 -2.50 2.22
CA HIS A 85 10.63 -3.64 3.10
C HIS A 85 11.07 -3.43 4.56
N THR A 86 12.02 -2.52 4.83
CA THR A 86 12.52 -2.19 6.19
C THR A 86 11.72 -1.07 6.86
N TYR A 87 10.88 -0.35 6.11
CA TYR A 87 10.17 0.82 6.61
C TYR A 87 9.16 0.48 7.71
N PHE A 88 8.47 -0.65 7.54
CA PHE A 88 7.41 -1.10 8.40
C PHE A 88 7.78 -2.42 9.06
N ASN A 89 7.42 -2.56 10.33
CA ASN A 89 7.36 -3.88 10.94
C ASN A 89 6.08 -4.57 10.48
N TRP A 90 6.18 -5.36 9.41
CA TRP A 90 5.02 -6.03 8.83
C TRP A 90 4.34 -7.00 9.79
N LYS A 91 4.96 -7.42 10.90
CA LYS A 91 4.29 -8.28 11.89
C LYS A 91 3.37 -7.50 12.84
N GLU A 92 3.51 -6.18 12.91
CA GLU A 92 2.73 -5.32 13.78
C GLU A 92 1.46 -4.79 13.11
N THR A 93 0.56 -4.24 13.92
CA THR A 93 -0.70 -3.61 13.50
C THR A 93 -0.64 -2.08 13.55
N ASN A 94 0.54 -1.51 13.82
CA ASN A 94 0.79 -0.08 13.86
C ASN A 94 2.04 0.26 13.01
N ALA A 95 2.17 1.53 12.62
CA ALA A 95 3.27 2.01 11.78
C ALA A 95 4.36 2.76 12.58
N ASN A 96 4.53 2.47 13.88
CA ASN A 96 5.44 3.22 14.75
C ASN A 96 6.90 3.13 14.29
N THR A 97 7.35 1.97 13.77
CA THR A 97 8.68 1.81 13.18
C THR A 97 8.89 2.80 12.05
N PHE A 98 7.91 2.94 11.16
CA PHE A 98 7.97 3.86 10.03
C PHE A 98 7.99 5.32 10.50
N PHE A 99 7.14 5.69 11.45
CA PHE A 99 7.12 7.06 11.98
C PHE A 99 8.46 7.44 12.64
N GLY A 100 9.12 6.48 13.30
CA GLY A 100 10.43 6.69 13.91
C GLY A 100 11.55 7.04 12.92
N LEU A 101 11.42 6.67 11.64
CA LEU A 101 12.41 6.99 10.60
C LEU A 101 12.57 8.50 10.37
N PHE A 102 11.53 9.29 10.68
CA PHE A 102 11.51 10.74 10.50
C PHE A 102 11.82 11.52 11.80
N GLY A 103 12.27 10.82 12.85
CA GLY A 103 12.64 11.42 14.13
C GLY A 103 11.48 11.59 15.11
N GLU A 104 11.83 11.99 16.34
CA GLU A 104 10.90 11.99 17.48
C GLU A 104 9.73 12.96 17.33
N VAL A 105 9.96 14.14 16.74
CA VAL A 105 8.94 15.18 16.53
C VAL A 105 7.79 14.62 15.68
N PHE A 106 8.11 14.10 14.50
CA PHE A 106 7.13 13.50 13.59
C PHE A 106 6.49 12.25 14.19
N SER A 107 7.29 11.38 14.81
CA SER A 107 6.78 10.17 15.48
C SER A 107 5.73 10.49 16.53
N ASN A 108 6.00 11.44 17.42
CA ASN A 108 5.07 11.81 18.49
C ASN A 108 3.81 12.47 17.94
N PHE A 109 3.96 13.34 16.93
CA PHE A 109 2.85 13.96 16.22
C PHE A 109 1.91 12.91 15.60
N LEU A 110 2.42 11.98 14.77
CA LEU A 110 1.57 10.97 14.14
C LEU A 110 0.96 10.00 15.12
N LYS A 111 1.70 9.58 16.16
CA LYS A 111 1.14 8.69 17.20
C LYS A 111 -0.05 9.33 17.89
N LYS A 112 0.00 10.65 18.14
CA LYS A 112 -1.14 11.38 18.70
C LYS A 112 -2.30 11.45 17.70
N GLU A 113 -2.04 11.84 16.46
CA GLU A 113 -3.07 11.89 15.40
C GLU A 113 -3.77 10.53 15.22
N VAL A 114 -3.02 9.43 15.22
CA VAL A 114 -3.56 8.07 15.10
C VAL A 114 -4.40 7.69 16.30
N LYS A 115 -4.02 8.14 17.50
CA LYS A 115 -4.80 7.89 18.73
C LYS A 115 -6.12 8.66 18.72
N ASP A 116 -6.11 9.88 18.20
CA ASP A 116 -7.25 10.80 18.23
C ASP A 116 -8.16 10.65 16.99
N ASN A 117 -7.76 9.85 15.98
CA ASN A 117 -8.49 9.63 14.74
C ASN A 117 -8.59 8.13 14.38
N ASP A 118 -9.73 7.54 14.71
CA ASP A 118 -10.02 6.12 14.43
C ASP A 118 -10.00 5.78 12.95
N GLN A 119 -10.36 6.72 12.08
CA GLN A 119 -10.34 6.51 10.64
C GLN A 119 -8.90 6.41 10.12
N LEU A 120 -8.00 7.28 10.60
CA LEU A 120 -6.57 7.21 10.28
C LEU A 120 -5.95 5.91 10.80
N ASN A 121 -6.22 5.55 12.06
CA ASN A 121 -5.77 4.28 12.65
C ASN A 121 -6.23 3.07 11.81
N SER A 122 -7.49 3.08 11.40
CA SER A 122 -8.09 2.02 10.60
C SER A 122 -7.50 1.95 9.18
N SER A 123 -7.16 3.10 8.58
CA SER A 123 -6.48 3.14 7.27
C SER A 123 -5.06 2.58 7.32
N ILE A 124 -4.31 2.88 8.39
CA ILE A 124 -2.96 2.32 8.60
C ILE A 124 -3.02 0.81 8.78
N LYS A 125 -3.99 0.30 9.54
CA LYS A 125 -4.18 -1.15 9.71
C LYS A 125 -4.46 -1.84 8.38
N ALA A 126 -5.30 -1.25 7.53
CA ALA A 126 -5.60 -1.78 6.20
C ALA A 126 -4.36 -1.78 5.30
N PHE A 127 -3.56 -0.70 5.32
CA PHE A 127 -2.29 -0.62 4.61
C PHE A 127 -1.31 -1.72 5.03
N LEU A 128 -1.12 -1.91 6.34
CA LEU A 128 -0.22 -2.93 6.88
C LEU A 128 -0.71 -4.35 6.57
N GLU A 129 -2.03 -4.55 6.52
CA GLU A 129 -2.62 -5.84 6.14
C GLU A 129 -2.33 -6.20 4.68
N ILE A 130 -2.47 -5.26 3.74
CA ILE A 130 -2.07 -5.47 2.35
C ILE A 130 -0.59 -5.85 2.26
N GLY A 131 0.29 -5.13 2.97
CA GLY A 131 1.70 -5.46 3.01
C GLY A 131 2.00 -6.85 3.59
N ARG A 132 1.31 -7.23 4.67
CA ARG A 132 1.41 -8.58 5.26
C ARG A 132 0.99 -9.67 4.29
N GLU A 133 -0.18 -9.53 3.69
CA GLU A 133 -0.70 -10.54 2.75
C GLU A 133 0.21 -10.64 1.52
N ARG A 134 0.73 -9.51 1.01
CA ARG A 134 1.73 -9.53 -0.06
C ARG A 134 2.99 -10.28 0.37
N ASN A 135 3.50 -10.05 1.58
CA ASN A 135 4.66 -10.78 2.09
C ASN A 135 4.40 -12.28 2.20
N ARG A 136 3.21 -12.68 2.69
CA ARG A 136 2.80 -14.09 2.70
C ARG A 136 2.78 -14.67 1.29
N LEU A 137 2.18 -13.96 0.33
CA LEU A 137 2.07 -14.39 -1.06
C LEU A 137 3.43 -14.58 -1.74
N VAL A 138 4.41 -13.70 -1.51
CA VAL A 138 5.72 -13.80 -2.17
C VAL A 138 6.70 -14.74 -1.47
N HIS A 139 6.49 -15.05 -0.19
CA HIS A 139 7.37 -15.93 0.58
C HIS A 139 6.87 -17.37 0.67
N GLN A 140 5.57 -17.60 0.43
CA GLN A 140 5.01 -18.93 0.27
C GLN A 140 5.07 -19.37 -1.20
N ASP A 141 4.85 -20.66 -1.44
CA ASP A 141 4.75 -21.18 -2.80
C ASP A 141 3.51 -20.59 -3.48
N PHE A 142 3.73 -19.70 -4.45
CA PHE A 142 2.69 -18.98 -5.17
C PHE A 142 1.63 -19.92 -5.79
N GLY A 143 2.05 -21.10 -6.26
CA GLY A 143 1.19 -22.08 -6.90
C GLY A 143 0.25 -22.80 -5.93
N THR A 144 0.62 -22.86 -4.65
CA THR A 144 -0.16 -23.55 -3.61
C THR A 144 -0.70 -22.60 -2.53
N PHE A 145 -0.32 -21.32 -2.59
CA PHE A 145 -0.80 -20.29 -1.68
C PHE A 145 -2.30 -20.08 -1.83
N SER A 146 -3.03 -20.33 -0.74
CA SER A 146 -4.45 -19.99 -0.63
C SER A 146 -4.60 -18.61 0.01
N LEU A 147 -5.06 -17.64 -0.77
CA LEU A 147 -5.48 -16.35 -0.27
C LEU A 147 -6.93 -16.47 0.21
N GLU A 148 -7.17 -16.28 1.50
CA GLU A 148 -8.51 -16.43 2.09
C GLU A 148 -9.44 -15.27 1.71
N LYS A 149 -8.88 -14.08 1.53
CA LYS A 149 -9.64 -12.88 1.17
C LYS A 149 -10.17 -12.96 -0.25
N THR A 150 -11.37 -12.45 -0.45
CA THR A 150 -12.00 -12.21 -1.74
C THR A 150 -11.40 -10.99 -2.45
N SER A 151 -11.66 -10.86 -3.76
CA SER A 151 -11.26 -9.70 -4.55
C SER A 151 -11.87 -8.40 -4.01
N ASP A 152 -13.14 -8.45 -3.59
CA ASP A 152 -13.85 -7.31 -3.02
C ASP A 152 -13.23 -6.88 -1.68
N GLU A 153 -12.91 -7.81 -0.79
CA GLU A 153 -12.24 -7.50 0.48
C GLU A 153 -10.85 -6.88 0.28
N ILE A 154 -10.07 -7.37 -0.68
CA ILE A 154 -8.76 -6.79 -1.02
C ILE A 154 -8.93 -5.36 -1.55
N TYR A 155 -9.93 -5.13 -2.41
CA TYR A 155 -10.21 -3.81 -2.96
C TYR A 155 -10.70 -2.82 -1.90
N GLU A 156 -11.54 -3.26 -0.96
CA GLU A 156 -11.96 -2.42 0.18
C GLU A 156 -10.78 -2.08 1.10
N LEU A 157 -9.89 -3.03 1.38
CA LEU A 157 -8.65 -2.75 2.12
C LEU A 157 -7.80 -1.71 1.40
N TYR A 158 -7.67 -1.82 0.07
CA TYR A 158 -6.93 -0.88 -0.75
C TYR A 158 -7.54 0.53 -0.64
N LYS A 159 -8.85 0.67 -0.87
CA LYS A 159 -9.52 1.97 -0.76
C LYS A 159 -9.40 2.58 0.62
N LYS A 160 -9.51 1.75 1.66
CA LYS A 160 -9.38 2.20 3.04
C LYS A 160 -7.96 2.68 3.36
N ALA A 161 -6.94 1.99 2.84
CA ALA A 161 -5.54 2.33 3.02
C ALA A 161 -5.13 3.61 2.29
N LEU A 162 -5.82 3.99 1.20
CA LEU A 162 -5.55 5.24 0.47
C LEU A 162 -5.59 6.46 1.39
N MET A 163 -6.48 6.52 2.40
CA MET A 163 -6.50 7.67 3.32
C MET A 163 -5.14 7.89 4.02
N PHE A 164 -4.47 6.82 4.45
CA PHE A 164 -3.14 6.95 5.04
C PHE A 164 -2.13 7.43 4.00
N VAL A 165 -2.10 6.80 2.83
CA VAL A 165 -1.13 7.08 1.77
C VAL A 165 -1.31 8.49 1.19
N ASP A 166 -2.55 8.94 0.98
CA ASP A 166 -2.86 10.26 0.42
C ASP A 166 -2.63 11.39 1.44
N SER A 167 -2.82 11.13 2.73
CA SER A 167 -2.59 12.14 3.77
C SER A 167 -1.12 12.23 4.21
N PHE A 168 -0.31 11.21 3.96
CA PHE A 168 1.07 11.13 4.41
C PHE A 168 1.97 12.32 3.99
N PRO A 169 1.95 12.79 2.73
CA PRO A 169 2.77 13.95 2.32
C PRO A 169 2.43 15.22 3.10
N GLU A 170 1.15 15.46 3.35
CA GLU A 170 0.70 16.63 4.13
C GLU A 170 1.11 16.52 5.59
N LYS A 171 1.06 15.31 6.17
CA LYS A 171 1.54 15.08 7.54
C LYS A 171 3.04 15.34 7.68
N LEU A 172 3.87 14.99 6.69
CA LEU A 172 5.30 15.30 6.70
C LEU A 172 5.55 16.82 6.77
N ARG A 173 4.77 17.61 6.03
CA ARG A 173 4.93 19.07 5.97
C ARG A 173 4.47 19.80 7.23
N GLN A 174 3.64 19.17 8.06
CA GLN A 174 3.15 19.76 9.32
C GLN A 174 4.20 19.78 10.44
N CYS A 175 5.34 19.12 10.24
CA CYS A 175 6.45 19.07 11.20
C CYS A 175 7.72 19.79 10.72
N LEU A 176 7.62 20.60 9.66
CA LEU A 176 8.71 21.46 9.19
C LEU A 176 8.91 22.70 10.06
#